data_AF-A0A1S3VPP1-F1
#
_entry.id   AF-A0A1S3VPP1-F1
#
_cell.length_a   1.000
_cell.length_b   1.000
_cell.length_c   1.000
_cell.angle_alpha   90.00
_cell.angle_beta   90.00
_cell.angle_gamma   90.00
#
_symmetry.space_group_name_H-M   'P 1'
#
loop_
_entity.id
_entity.type
_entity.pdbx_description
1 polymer ?
#
loop_
_entity_poly.entity_id
_entity_poly.type
_entity_poly.pdbx_seq_one_letter_code
_entity_poly.pdbx_strand_id
1 'polypeptide(L)'
;MASSSSAPEGLGLSQEDYDLMYGSESGWVEARSSCDHLASLSADLSHIPPPGTPCHTCQHPSENWLCLSCKQVLCGRFVNKHMLHHFHHTNHSVALSFSDLSFWCFSCDAYLDAQLIPQLRPVHQLAYIIKFGEPPPLPLIQHQPSSATSD
;
A
#
# COMPACT_ATOMS: atom_id res chain seq x y z
N MET A 1 55.33 -46.55 -2.98
CA MET A 1 54.22 -46.81 -3.91
C MET A 1 52.91 -46.61 -3.16
N ALA A 2 51.98 -45.89 -3.80
CA ALA A 2 51.04 -44.95 -3.21
C ALA A 2 49.93 -45.54 -2.31
N SER A 3 49.39 -44.70 -1.42
CA SER A 3 47.95 -44.61 -1.15
C SER A 3 47.61 -43.28 -0.47
N SER A 4 46.51 -42.71 -0.96
CA SER A 4 45.94 -41.38 -0.74
C SER A 4 45.28 -41.18 0.62
N SER A 5 45.08 -39.92 1.03
CA SER A 5 43.85 -39.47 1.71
C SER A 5 43.73 -37.95 1.70
N SER A 6 42.49 -37.53 1.48
CA SER A 6 41.99 -36.22 1.04
C SER A 6 42.10 -35.14 2.13
N ALA A 7 42.41 -33.92 1.71
CA ALA A 7 42.25 -32.72 2.55
C ALA A 7 40.75 -32.40 2.73
N PRO A 8 40.30 -31.94 3.90
CA PRO A 8 38.97 -31.38 4.04
C PRO A 8 38.97 -29.96 3.46
N GLU A 9 38.28 -29.78 2.33
CA GLU A 9 37.79 -28.47 1.90
C GLU A 9 36.54 -28.11 2.71
N GLY A 10 36.50 -26.89 3.24
CA GLY A 10 35.31 -26.36 3.88
C GLY A 10 35.66 -25.24 4.85
N LEU A 11 35.69 -24.01 4.34
CA LEU A 11 35.80 -22.80 5.14
C LEU A 11 34.74 -22.81 6.24
N GLY A 12 35.20 -22.76 7.49
CA GLY A 12 34.36 -22.65 8.67
C GLY A 12 33.70 -21.28 8.72
N LEU A 13 32.52 -21.17 8.13
CA LEU A 13 31.61 -20.07 8.40
C LEU A 13 30.64 -20.54 9.47
N SER A 14 30.51 -19.76 10.54
CA SER A 14 29.53 -20.03 11.57
C SER A 14 28.11 -19.84 11.00
N GLN A 15 27.11 -20.48 11.60
CA GLN A 15 25.71 -20.28 11.21
C GLN A 15 25.33 -18.78 11.24
N GLU A 16 25.93 -18.02 12.15
CA GLU A 16 25.76 -16.57 12.31
C GLU A 16 26.30 -15.78 11.10
N ASP A 17 27.35 -16.25 10.44
CA ASP A 17 27.89 -15.64 9.20
C ASP A 17 27.00 -15.91 7.98
N TYR A 18 26.25 -17.02 7.97
CA TYR A 18 25.27 -17.34 6.92
C TYR A 18 23.99 -16.50 7.06
N ASP A 19 23.53 -16.28 8.30
CA ASP A 19 22.37 -15.43 8.60
C ASP A 19 22.67 -13.93 8.33
N LEU A 20 23.93 -13.52 8.46
CA LEU A 20 24.43 -12.21 8.01
C LEU A 20 24.59 -12.12 6.48
N MET A 21 24.87 -13.23 5.79
CA MET A 21 25.04 -13.28 4.33
C MET A 21 23.69 -13.32 3.57
N TYR A 22 22.65 -13.91 4.17
CA TYR A 22 21.26 -13.87 3.70
C TYR A 22 20.42 -12.84 4.46
N GLY A 23 21.06 -11.73 4.81
CA GLY A 23 20.51 -10.69 5.66
C GLY A 23 19.14 -10.15 5.21
N SER A 24 18.33 -9.85 6.22
CA SER A 24 17.32 -8.78 6.22
C SER A 24 16.31 -8.82 5.08
N GLU A 25 15.32 -9.70 5.19
CA GLU A 25 14.02 -9.45 4.58
C GLU A 25 13.44 -8.20 5.26
N SER A 26 13.74 -7.04 4.69
CA SER A 26 13.20 -5.77 5.17
C SER A 26 11.68 -5.88 5.09
N GLY A 27 10.99 -5.84 6.23
CA GLY A 27 9.53 -5.99 6.35
C GLY A 27 8.71 -4.85 5.73
N TRP A 28 9.18 -4.24 4.65
CA TRP A 28 8.48 -3.24 3.87
C TRP A 28 7.42 -3.93 3.00
N VAL A 29 6.17 -3.53 3.17
CA VAL A 29 5.08 -3.96 2.29
C VAL A 29 5.09 -3.06 1.07
N GLU A 30 5.47 -3.61 -0.09
CA GLU A 30 5.45 -2.87 -1.35
C GLU A 30 4.00 -2.67 -1.83
N ALA A 31 3.63 -1.41 -2.10
CA ALA A 31 2.31 -1.09 -2.61
C ALA A 31 2.18 -1.54 -4.07
N ARG A 32 1.01 -2.07 -4.45
CA ARG A 32 0.77 -2.50 -5.82
C ARG A 32 0.61 -1.30 -6.75
N SER A 33 1.22 -1.39 -7.92
CA SER A 33 1.11 -0.42 -9.01
C SER A 33 -0.09 -0.65 -9.93
N SER A 34 -0.83 -1.75 -9.76
CA SER A 34 -2.03 -2.09 -10.54
C SER A 34 -3.03 -2.93 -9.74
N CYS A 35 -4.32 -2.79 -10.06
CA CYS A 35 -5.41 -3.53 -9.41
C CYS A 35 -6.65 -3.62 -10.32
N ASP A 36 -7.17 -4.83 -10.53
CA ASP A 36 -8.36 -5.07 -11.38
C ASP A 36 -9.66 -4.57 -10.74
N HIS A 37 -9.66 -4.38 -9.41
CA HIS A 37 -10.83 -3.90 -8.67
C HIS A 37 -11.09 -2.40 -8.83
N LEU A 38 -10.23 -1.66 -9.53
CA LEU A 38 -10.45 -0.25 -9.83
C LEU A 38 -11.63 -0.03 -10.79
N ALA A 39 -12.06 -1.07 -11.52
CA ALA A 39 -13.28 -1.00 -12.35
C ALA A 39 -14.57 -0.85 -11.52
N SER A 40 -14.54 -1.15 -10.22
CA SER A 40 -15.69 -1.06 -9.30
C SER A 40 -15.85 0.31 -8.62
N LEU A 41 -15.03 1.29 -9.00
CA LEU A 41 -15.03 2.62 -8.40
C LEU A 41 -16.24 3.45 -8.87
N SER A 42 -16.63 4.44 -8.06
CA SER A 42 -17.65 5.42 -8.46
C SER A 42 -17.19 6.19 -9.71
N ALA A 43 -18.12 6.47 -10.62
CA ALA A 43 -17.86 7.33 -11.77
C ALA A 43 -17.45 8.75 -11.35
N ASP A 44 -17.95 9.19 -10.19
CA ASP A 44 -17.57 10.46 -9.58
C ASP A 44 -16.63 10.22 -8.40
N LEU A 45 -15.38 10.65 -8.56
CA LEU A 45 -14.37 10.66 -7.50
C LEU A 45 -13.99 12.09 -7.07
N SER A 46 -14.72 13.10 -7.55
CA SER A 46 -14.47 14.52 -7.27
C SER A 46 -15.14 15.03 -5.99
N HIS A 47 -16.13 14.30 -5.47
CA HIS A 47 -16.78 14.65 -4.21
C HIS A 47 -16.26 13.76 -3.08
N ILE A 48 -15.26 14.29 -2.35
CA ILE A 48 -14.65 13.65 -1.19
C ILE A 48 -15.14 14.37 0.06
N PRO A 49 -15.76 13.67 1.03
CA PRO A 49 -16.12 14.29 2.30
C PRO A 49 -14.85 14.67 3.09
N PRO A 50 -14.91 15.69 3.97
CA PRO A 50 -13.76 16.12 4.74
C PRO A 50 -13.11 14.97 5.53
N PRO A 51 -11.78 14.89 5.64
CA PRO A 51 -11.10 13.82 6.39
C PRO A 51 -11.53 13.69 7.87
N GLY A 52 -12.10 14.75 8.46
CA GLY A 52 -12.67 14.73 9.82
C GLY A 52 -14.08 14.12 9.91
N THR A 53 -14.62 13.57 8.81
CA THR A 53 -15.95 12.94 8.81
C THR A 53 -15.93 11.68 9.70
N PRO A 54 -16.86 11.55 10.66
CA PRO A 54 -16.91 10.40 11.55
C PRO A 54 -17.43 9.15 10.84
N CYS A 55 -17.19 7.97 11.44
CA CYS A 55 -17.76 6.73 10.96
C CYS A 55 -19.29 6.82 10.92
N HIS A 56 -19.89 6.52 9.76
CA HIS A 56 -21.35 6.56 9.58
C HIS A 56 -22.10 5.66 10.57
N THR A 57 -21.53 4.51 10.96
CA THR A 57 -22.18 3.53 11.83
C THR A 57 -22.04 3.84 13.32
N CYS A 58 -20.81 4.04 13.82
CA CYS A 58 -20.56 4.22 15.25
C CYS A 58 -20.13 5.63 15.66
N GLN A 59 -20.09 6.58 14.72
CA GLN A 59 -19.71 7.97 14.96
C GLN A 59 -18.29 8.18 15.50
N HIS A 60 -17.41 7.17 15.40
CA HIS A 60 -16.02 7.30 15.81
C HIS A 60 -15.30 8.35 14.95
N PRO A 61 -14.55 9.30 15.55
CA PRO A 61 -14.00 10.44 14.82
C PRO A 61 -12.68 10.17 14.09
N SER A 62 -11.94 9.13 14.47
CA SER A 62 -10.61 8.82 13.94
C SER A 62 -10.53 7.45 13.27
N GLU A 63 -9.43 7.21 12.54
CA GLU A 63 -9.15 5.97 11.82
C GLU A 63 -10.26 5.61 10.82
N ASN A 64 -10.81 6.62 10.16
CA ASN A 64 -11.89 6.47 9.20
C ASN A 64 -11.36 6.33 7.77
N TRP A 65 -12.10 5.53 7.01
CA TRP A 65 -11.81 5.20 5.63
C TRP A 65 -13.02 5.60 4.78
N LEU A 66 -12.76 6.08 3.57
CA LEU A 66 -13.75 6.41 2.56
C LEU A 66 -13.83 5.28 1.54
N CYS A 67 -15.00 4.67 1.39
CA CYS A 67 -15.25 3.72 0.30
C CYS A 67 -15.28 4.49 -1.04
N LEU A 68 -14.46 4.09 -2.01
CA LEU A 68 -14.38 4.81 -3.28
C LEU A 68 -15.51 4.45 -4.26
N SER A 69 -16.23 3.35 -4.03
CA SER A 69 -17.39 2.91 -4.82
C SER A 69 -18.68 3.64 -4.42
N CYS A 70 -18.97 3.80 -3.13
CA CYS A 70 -20.24 4.38 -2.65
C CYS A 70 -20.11 5.62 -1.76
N LYS A 71 -18.90 6.09 -1.48
CA LYS A 71 -18.59 7.29 -0.68
C LYS A 71 -18.96 7.23 0.80
N GLN A 72 -19.31 6.05 1.32
CA GLN A 72 -19.55 5.89 2.75
C GLN A 72 -18.24 5.96 3.54
N VAL A 73 -18.27 6.70 4.65
CA VAL A 73 -17.14 6.84 5.59
C VAL A 73 -17.33 5.89 6.76
N LEU A 74 -16.38 4.99 7.00
CA LEU A 74 -16.48 3.94 8.01
C LEU A 74 -15.14 3.73 8.73
N CYS A 75 -15.19 3.37 10.01
CA CYS A 75 -13.98 3.16 10.79
C CYS A 75 -13.21 1.91 10.33
N GLY A 76 -11.89 1.98 10.44
CA GLY A 76 -10.95 0.97 10.00
C GLY A 76 -10.85 -0.25 10.91
N ARG A 77 -9.88 -1.11 10.60
CA ARG A 77 -9.68 -2.42 11.21
C ARG A 77 -9.36 -2.39 12.71
N PHE A 78 -8.73 -1.30 13.17
CA PHE A 78 -8.29 -1.13 14.55
C PHE A 78 -9.33 -0.47 15.47
N VAL A 79 -10.49 -0.08 14.91
CA VAL A 79 -11.61 0.49 15.68
C VAL A 79 -12.73 -0.54 15.81
N ASN A 80 -13.76 -0.50 14.95
CA ASN A 80 -14.88 -1.45 14.95
C ASN A 80 -15.01 -2.22 13.64
N LYS A 81 -14.02 -2.12 12.73
CA LYS A 81 -13.98 -2.86 11.46
C LYS A 81 -15.15 -2.61 10.51
N HIS A 82 -15.87 -1.50 10.66
CA HIS A 82 -17.05 -1.23 9.82
C HIS A 82 -16.73 -1.15 8.33
N MET A 83 -15.55 -0.64 7.93
CA MET A 83 -15.16 -0.66 6.52
C MET A 83 -14.93 -2.10 6.00
N LEU A 84 -14.40 -2.98 6.84
CA LEU A 84 -14.22 -4.40 6.50
C LEU A 84 -15.58 -5.11 6.36
N HIS A 85 -16.51 -4.89 7.30
CA HIS A 85 -17.87 -5.42 7.20
C HIS A 85 -18.59 -4.91 5.95
N HIS A 86 -18.42 -3.62 5.64
CA HIS A 86 -18.96 -3.01 4.42
C HIS A 86 -18.45 -3.68 3.16
N PHE A 87 -17.14 -3.94 3.06
CA PHE A 87 -16.56 -4.71 1.97
C PHE A 87 -17.23 -6.09 1.83
N HIS A 88 -17.37 -6.86 2.92
CA HIS A 88 -17.99 -8.18 2.87
C HIS A 88 -19.47 -8.16 2.43
N HIS A 89 -20.22 -7.10 2.74
CA HIS A 89 -21.63 -7.00 2.35
C HIS A 89 -21.85 -6.45 0.94
N THR A 90 -20.97 -5.58 0.45
CA THR A 90 -21.18 -4.84 -0.80
C THR A 90 -20.21 -5.22 -1.91
N ASN A 91 -19.13 -5.92 -1.58
CA ASN A 91 -18.00 -6.22 -2.45
C ASN A 91 -17.25 -4.96 -2.95
N HIS A 92 -17.47 -3.79 -2.32
CA HIS A 92 -16.74 -2.56 -2.64
C HIS A 92 -15.29 -2.67 -2.15
N SER A 93 -14.38 -2.93 -3.08
CA SER A 93 -13.06 -3.46 -2.75
C SER A 93 -12.04 -2.39 -2.36
N VAL A 94 -12.23 -1.12 -2.75
CA VAL A 94 -11.19 -0.09 -2.60
C VAL A 94 -11.64 1.04 -1.67
N ALA A 95 -10.79 1.40 -0.72
CA ALA A 95 -11.01 2.51 0.20
C ALA A 95 -9.77 3.41 0.34
N LEU A 96 -10.01 4.69 0.64
CA LEU A 96 -9.01 5.70 0.97
C LEU A 96 -8.98 5.93 2.49
N SER A 97 -7.80 5.89 3.10
CA SER A 97 -7.60 6.25 4.50
C SER A 97 -7.63 7.77 4.69
N PHE A 98 -8.39 8.25 5.68
CA PHE A 98 -8.30 9.67 6.07
C PHE A 98 -7.14 9.97 7.02
N SER A 99 -6.49 8.96 7.60
CA SER A 99 -5.35 9.15 8.51
C SER A 99 -4.06 9.51 7.77
N ASP A 100 -3.78 8.89 6.64
CA ASP A 100 -2.51 8.99 5.91
C ASP A 100 -2.67 9.10 4.38
N LEU A 101 -3.91 9.13 3.88
CA LEU A 101 -4.23 9.18 2.44
C LEU A 101 -3.75 7.95 1.64
N SER A 102 -3.46 6.84 2.32
CA SER A 102 -3.16 5.55 1.68
C SER A 102 -4.43 4.92 1.08
N PHE A 103 -4.25 4.14 0.02
CA PHE A 103 -5.32 3.37 -0.61
C PHE A 103 -5.16 1.91 -0.29
N TRP A 104 -6.27 1.26 0.05
CA TRP A 104 -6.31 -0.16 0.37
C TRP A 104 -7.32 -0.88 -0.52
N CYS A 105 -6.91 -2.04 -1.04
CA CYS A 105 -7.82 -2.96 -1.70
C CYS A 105 -8.05 -4.19 -0.81
N PHE A 106 -9.29 -4.37 -0.33
CA PHE A 106 -9.67 -5.49 0.52
C PHE A 106 -9.63 -6.83 -0.21
N SER A 107 -9.97 -6.87 -1.50
CA SER A 107 -9.92 -8.11 -2.30
C SER A 107 -8.49 -8.56 -2.62
N CYS A 108 -7.57 -7.61 -2.78
CA CYS A 108 -6.15 -7.91 -3.01
C CYS A 108 -5.34 -8.05 -1.71
N ASP A 109 -5.94 -7.71 -0.56
CA ASP A 109 -5.27 -7.60 0.74
C ASP A 109 -3.97 -6.77 0.66
N ALA A 110 -4.00 -5.65 -0.08
CA ALA A 110 -2.80 -4.89 -0.41
C ALA A 110 -3.05 -3.38 -0.48
N TYR A 111 -2.00 -2.62 -0.17
CA TYR A 111 -1.94 -1.19 -0.46
C TYR A 111 -1.80 -0.94 -1.96
N LEU A 112 -2.36 0.18 -2.41
CA LEU A 112 -2.29 0.63 -3.80
C LEU A 112 -1.52 1.94 -3.90
N ASP A 113 -0.60 2.03 -4.86
CA ASP A 113 0.17 3.24 -5.11
C ASP A 113 -0.61 4.22 -6.00
N ALA A 114 -1.04 5.35 -5.43
CA ALA A 114 -1.81 6.37 -6.14
C ALA A 114 -0.99 7.14 -7.20
N GLN A 115 0.33 7.15 -7.08
CA GLN A 115 1.22 7.80 -8.05
C GLN A 115 1.37 6.93 -9.30
N LEU A 116 1.46 5.61 -9.11
CA LEU A 116 1.56 4.64 -10.20
C LEU A 116 0.21 4.28 -10.82
N ILE A 117 -0.91 4.44 -10.10
CA ILE A 117 -2.26 4.15 -10.58
C ILE A 117 -2.98 5.45 -11.01
N PRO A 118 -3.14 5.73 -12.33
CA PRO A 118 -3.70 7.00 -12.79
C PRO A 118 -5.12 7.29 -12.31
N GLN A 119 -5.92 6.25 -12.07
CA GLN A 119 -7.32 6.37 -11.64
C GLN A 119 -7.46 6.87 -10.19
N LEU A 120 -6.44 6.63 -9.35
CA LEU A 120 -6.44 7.06 -7.95
C LEU A 120 -5.82 8.45 -7.76
N ARG A 121 -4.96 8.88 -8.69
CA ARG A 121 -4.22 10.15 -8.60
C ARG A 121 -5.11 11.39 -8.39
N PRO A 122 -6.21 11.61 -9.14
CA PRO A 122 -7.05 12.79 -8.93
C PRO A 122 -7.69 12.79 -7.53
N VAL A 123 -8.09 11.62 -7.04
CA VAL A 123 -8.70 11.44 -5.71
C VAL A 123 -7.68 11.75 -4.62
N HIS A 124 -6.46 11.25 -4.78
CA HIS A 124 -5.37 11.50 -3.86
C HIS A 124 -5.04 13.00 -3.78
N GLN A 125 -4.89 13.65 -4.94
CA GLN A 125 -4.62 15.09 -5.02
C GLN A 125 -5.70 15.91 -4.33
N LEU A 126 -6.96 15.60 -4.59
CA LEU A 126 -8.07 16.30 -3.97
C LEU A 126 -8.12 16.07 -2.45
N ALA A 127 -7.98 14.81 -2.01
CA ALA A 127 -7.96 14.49 -0.58
C ALA A 127 -6.80 15.18 0.15
N TYR A 128 -5.63 15.28 -0.50
CA TYR A 128 -4.47 16.00 0.02
C TYR A 128 -4.76 17.49 0.20
N ILE A 129 -5.32 18.15 -0.83
CA ILE A 129 -5.69 19.58 -0.75
C ILE A 129 -6.74 19.82 0.34
N ILE A 130 -7.76 18.96 0.44
CA ILE A 130 -8.79 19.09 1.48
C ILE A 130 -8.17 18.93 2.87
N LYS A 131 -7.21 18.01 3.03
CA LYS A 131 -6.60 17.70 4.33
C LYS A 131 -5.58 18.75 4.78
N PHE A 132 -4.74 19.22 3.86
CA PHE A 132 -3.57 20.04 4.18
C PHE A 132 -3.67 21.49 3.70
N GLY A 133 -4.64 21.81 2.82
CA GLY A 133 -4.82 23.15 2.27
C GLY A 133 -3.85 23.53 1.15
N GLU A 134 -3.01 22.60 0.71
CA GLU A 134 -1.99 22.79 -0.34
C GLU A 134 -1.94 21.58 -1.27
N PRO A 135 -1.40 21.68 -2.50
CA PRO A 135 -1.25 20.52 -3.38
C PRO A 135 -0.18 19.54 -2.86
N PRO A 136 -0.30 18.24 -3.18
CA PRO A 136 0.72 17.27 -2.79
C PRO A 136 2.08 17.61 -3.43
N PRO A 137 3.20 17.36 -2.71
CA PRO A 137 4.53 17.52 -3.28
C PRO A 137 4.67 16.68 -4.55
N LEU A 138 5.33 17.23 -5.57
CA LEU A 138 5.53 16.53 -6.82
C LEU A 138 6.34 15.25 -6.58
N PRO A 139 5.95 14.11 -7.19
CA PRO A 139 6.75 12.90 -7.10
C PRO A 139 8.14 13.18 -7.67
N LEU A 140 9.18 12.94 -6.86
CA LEU A 140 10.55 12.92 -7.33
C LEU A 140 10.65 11.79 -8.36
N ILE A 141 10.82 12.15 -9.63
CA ILE A 141 11.08 11.18 -10.70
C ILE A 141 12.43 10.51 -10.37
N GLN A 142 12.39 9.31 -9.79
CA GLN A 142 13.57 8.47 -9.74
C GLN A 142 13.82 7.95 -11.15
N HIS A 143 14.63 8.68 -11.91
CA HIS A 143 15.30 8.10 -13.07
C HIS A 143 16.15 6.93 -12.57
N GLN A 144 15.68 5.69 -12.78
CA GLN A 144 16.60 4.56 -12.74
C GLN A 144 17.63 4.80 -13.85
N PRO A 145 18.94 4.87 -13.54
CA PRO A 145 19.95 4.85 -14.59
C PRO A 145 19.85 3.46 -15.24
N SER A 146 19.38 3.44 -16.49
CA SER A 146 19.52 2.28 -17.36
C SER A 146 20.99 1.91 -17.38
N SER A 147 21.34 0.76 -16.79
CA SER A 147 22.65 0.15 -16.91
C SER A 147 22.91 -0.11 -18.39
N ALA A 148 23.68 0.78 -19.02
CA ALA A 148 24.21 0.57 -20.35
C ALA A 148 25.20 -0.59 -20.24
N THR A 149 24.84 -1.74 -20.79
CA THR A 149 25.78 -2.81 -21.11
C THR A 149 26.65 -2.31 -22.25
N SER A 150 27.91 -2.01 -21.97
CA SER A 150 28.94 -1.79 -22.98
C SER A 150 29.50 -3.15 -23.39
N ASP A 151 29.44 -3.45 -24.69
CA ASP A 151 30.29 -4.43 -25.37
C ASP A 151 31.78 -4.06 -25.25
#